data_AF-A0A2N2E6S6-F1
#
_entry.id   AF-A0A2N2E6S6-F1
#
_cell.length_a   1.000
_cell.length_b   1.000
_cell.length_c   1.000
_cell.angle_alpha   90.00
_cell.angle_beta   90.00
_cell.angle_gamma   90.00
#
_symmetry.space_group_name_H-M   'P 1'
#
loop_
_entity.id
_entity.type
_entity.pdbx_description
1 polymer ?
#
loop_
_entity_poly.entity_id
_entity_poly.type
_entity_poly.pdbx_seq_one_letter_code
_entity_poly.pdbx_strand_id
1 'polypeptide(L)'
;MKVRLLPYYKDEIKGIDIEITGKDATVADYLDALDTYILAGDFIRLRDDTNHCEGCDTCCGERMPLTSIDVFDLKSKLSPELSMGQFFNRYTYVAVIGRNIDIMLARDFADKCILLDKEKKRCTQYEIRPLVCRTYICTLFSPRADRLRLEVVNTGEDQLVRQWLQCYQNGECVIHEEDNPRINLDDWQSDSWIGKSSYAKMLLQDILTPKLWSELTKKGENLV
;
A
#
# COMPACT_ATOMS: atom_id res chain seq x y z
N MET A 1 -2.26 -20.33 9.71
CA MET A 1 -1.90 -19.29 8.71
C MET A 1 -3.11 -19.06 7.82
N LYS A 2 -3.66 -17.84 7.78
CA LYS A 2 -4.95 -17.52 7.11
C LYS A 2 -4.80 -17.08 5.65
N VAL A 3 -3.58 -16.71 5.26
CA VAL A 3 -3.19 -16.37 3.89
C VAL A 3 -1.94 -17.19 3.56
N ARG A 4 -1.89 -17.78 2.37
CA ARG A 4 -0.73 -18.54 1.87
C ARG A 4 -0.23 -17.92 0.58
N LEU A 5 1.09 -17.87 0.46
CA LEU A 5 1.77 -17.48 -0.77
C LEU A 5 2.14 -18.77 -1.49
N LEU A 6 1.88 -18.80 -2.79
CA LEU A 6 2.12 -19.92 -3.68
C LEU A 6 3.06 -19.48 -4.79
N PRO A 7 3.91 -20.37 -5.33
CA PRO A 7 4.70 -20.02 -6.50
C PRO A 7 3.77 -19.85 -7.70
N TYR A 8 4.03 -18.81 -8.50
CA TYR A 8 3.40 -18.57 -9.79
C TYR A 8 4.47 -18.64 -10.87
N TYR A 9 4.21 -19.28 -11.99
CA TYR A 9 5.16 -19.37 -13.10
C TYR A 9 4.58 -18.72 -14.34
N LYS A 10 5.40 -17.91 -15.01
CA LYS A 10 5.11 -17.38 -16.33
C LYS A 10 6.42 -17.28 -17.10
N ASP A 11 6.49 -17.93 -18.27
CA ASP A 11 7.68 -17.93 -19.12
C ASP A 11 8.96 -18.33 -18.34
N GLU A 12 8.88 -19.40 -17.54
CA GLU A 12 9.92 -19.91 -16.62
C GLU A 12 10.32 -18.96 -15.47
N ILE A 13 9.72 -17.77 -15.39
CA ILE A 13 9.95 -16.82 -14.29
C ILE A 13 9.06 -17.19 -13.11
N LYS A 14 9.69 -17.48 -11.97
CA LYS A 14 9.01 -17.72 -10.70
C LYS A 14 8.63 -16.39 -10.03
N GLY A 15 7.34 -16.21 -9.81
CA GLY A 15 6.71 -15.14 -9.06
C GLY A 15 5.79 -15.66 -7.95
N ILE A 16 4.76 -14.87 -7.65
CA ILE A 16 3.91 -15.00 -6.47
C ILE A 16 2.44 -15.11 -6.87
N ASP A 17 1.75 -16.07 -6.26
CA ASP A 17 0.30 -16.13 -6.18
C ASP A 17 -0.15 -16.22 -4.71
N ILE A 18 -1.44 -16.02 -4.46
CA ILE A 18 -2.03 -15.91 -3.13
C ILE A 18 -3.27 -16.77 -3.01
N GLU A 19 -3.43 -17.38 -1.84
CA GLU A 19 -4.63 -18.10 -1.44
C GLU A 19 -5.06 -17.66 -0.03
N ILE A 20 -6.36 -17.40 0.13
CA ILE A 20 -6.97 -17.08 1.41
C ILE A 20 -7.60 -18.35 1.97
N THR A 21 -7.08 -18.83 3.10
CA THR A 21 -7.52 -20.08 3.75
C THR A 21 -8.44 -19.84 4.94
N GLY A 22 -8.40 -18.64 5.53
CA GLY A 22 -9.25 -18.26 6.66
C GLY A 22 -10.32 -17.25 6.24
N LYS A 23 -11.58 -17.50 6.62
CA LYS A 23 -12.69 -16.55 6.41
C LYS A 23 -12.50 -15.24 7.18
N ASP A 24 -11.73 -15.29 8.25
CA ASP A 24 -11.36 -14.17 9.12
C ASP A 24 -9.95 -13.65 8.81
N ALA A 25 -9.45 -13.89 7.59
CA ALA A 25 -8.18 -13.35 7.13
C ALA A 25 -8.23 -11.82 7.07
N THR A 26 -7.18 -11.19 7.58
CA THR A 26 -7.03 -9.75 7.64
C THR A 26 -5.99 -9.24 6.65
N VAL A 27 -5.95 -7.92 6.43
CA VAL A 27 -4.85 -7.29 5.69
C VAL A 27 -3.51 -7.56 6.38
N ALA A 28 -3.46 -7.61 7.73
CA ALA A 28 -2.24 -7.97 8.44
C ALA A 28 -1.79 -9.41 8.14
N ASP A 29 -2.71 -10.39 8.12
CA ASP A 29 -2.36 -11.77 7.74
C ASP A 29 -1.77 -11.85 6.33
N TYR A 30 -2.28 -11.03 5.39
CA TYR A 30 -1.74 -10.92 4.04
C TYR A 30 -0.32 -10.34 4.02
N LEU A 31 -0.10 -9.22 4.71
CA LEU A 31 1.19 -8.56 4.77
C LEU A 31 2.26 -9.44 5.45
N ASP A 32 1.90 -10.13 6.53
CA ASP A 32 2.83 -11.02 7.25
C ASP A 32 3.21 -12.23 6.39
N ALA A 33 2.25 -12.76 5.63
CA ALA A 33 2.50 -13.87 4.72
C ALA A 33 3.41 -13.43 3.55
N LEU A 34 3.23 -12.21 3.01
CA LEU A 34 4.13 -11.64 2.00
C LEU A 34 5.52 -11.40 2.56
N ASP A 35 5.66 -10.75 3.72
CA ASP A 35 6.96 -10.45 4.31
C ASP A 35 7.74 -11.75 4.58
N THR A 36 7.06 -12.78 5.09
CA THR A 36 7.66 -14.11 5.27
C THR A 36 8.16 -14.69 3.95
N TYR A 37 7.37 -14.59 2.88
CA TYR A 37 7.74 -15.10 1.56
C TYR A 37 8.90 -14.30 0.93
N ILE A 38 8.89 -12.96 1.08
CA ILE A 38 9.96 -12.07 0.63
C ILE A 38 11.29 -12.45 1.29
N LEU A 39 11.27 -12.67 2.60
CA LEU A 39 12.47 -13.00 3.38
C LEU A 39 13.01 -14.38 3.05
N ALA A 40 12.16 -15.33 2.67
CA ALA A 40 12.60 -16.64 2.18
C ALA A 40 13.36 -16.56 0.85
N GLY A 41 13.14 -15.52 0.04
CA GLY A 41 13.93 -15.22 -1.16
C GLY A 41 13.73 -16.17 -2.34
N ASP A 42 12.64 -16.93 -2.37
CA ASP A 42 12.41 -18.01 -3.36
C ASP A 42 11.57 -17.54 -4.56
N PHE A 43 12.01 -16.46 -5.23
CA PHE A 43 11.38 -15.89 -6.44
C PHE A 43 12.40 -15.03 -7.22
N ILE A 44 12.11 -14.76 -8.49
CA ILE A 44 12.99 -13.95 -9.34
C ILE A 44 12.66 -12.47 -9.16
N ARG A 45 13.70 -11.65 -9.00
CA ARG A 45 13.59 -10.20 -9.04
C ARG A 45 13.86 -9.68 -10.44
N LEU A 46 13.01 -8.77 -10.91
CA LEU A 46 13.00 -8.29 -12.30
C LEU A 46 13.75 -6.97 -12.49
N ARG A 47 14.11 -6.30 -11.40
CA ARG A 47 14.62 -4.91 -11.43
C ARG A 47 15.99 -4.74 -10.77
N ASP A 48 16.42 -5.73 -10.00
CA ASP A 48 17.64 -5.70 -9.21
C ASP A 48 18.02 -7.15 -8.89
N ASP A 49 19.31 -7.49 -8.96
CA ASP A 49 19.85 -8.83 -8.71
C ASP A 49 20.04 -9.12 -7.20
N THR A 50 19.60 -8.22 -6.32
CA THR A 50 19.60 -8.44 -4.86
C THR A 50 18.72 -9.62 -4.46
N ASN A 51 19.09 -10.35 -3.41
CA ASN A 51 18.20 -11.38 -2.83
C ASN A 51 17.23 -10.81 -1.80
N HIS A 52 17.41 -9.55 -1.37
CA HIS A 52 16.64 -8.94 -0.27
C HIS A 52 16.08 -7.56 -0.65
N CYS A 53 14.83 -7.29 -0.26
CA CYS A 53 14.25 -5.94 -0.39
C CYS A 53 14.92 -4.95 0.57
N GLU A 54 15.35 -5.42 1.75
CA GLU A 54 16.07 -4.58 2.70
C GLU A 54 17.46 -4.24 2.15
N GLY A 55 17.81 -2.95 2.12
CA GLY A 55 19.07 -2.48 1.52
C GLY A 55 18.98 -2.19 0.01
N CYS A 56 17.80 -2.36 -0.60
CA CYS A 56 17.50 -1.94 -1.97
C CYS A 56 16.67 -0.66 -1.96
N ASP A 57 17.07 0.36 -2.73
CA ASP A 57 16.38 1.66 -2.83
C ASP A 57 15.69 1.89 -4.18
N THR A 58 15.60 0.86 -5.01
CA THR A 58 15.09 0.92 -6.39
C THR A 58 13.66 1.47 -6.46
N CYS A 59 12.76 1.05 -5.56
CA CYS A 59 11.38 1.56 -5.52
C CYS A 59 11.22 2.89 -4.77
N CYS A 60 12.26 3.39 -4.08
CA CYS A 60 12.15 4.59 -3.25
C CYS A 60 12.07 5.90 -4.06
N GLY A 61 12.21 5.85 -5.38
CA GLY A 61 11.95 6.99 -6.29
C GLY A 61 10.60 6.91 -7.01
N GLU A 62 9.75 5.95 -6.66
CA GLU A 62 8.49 5.72 -7.36
C GLU A 62 7.29 6.33 -6.64
N ARG A 63 6.11 6.26 -7.27
CA ARG A 63 4.84 6.63 -6.63
C ARG A 63 4.64 5.74 -5.41
N MET A 64 4.57 6.32 -4.22
CA MET A 64 4.33 5.61 -2.96
C MET A 64 3.01 6.12 -2.37
N PRO A 65 1.86 5.68 -2.88
CA PRO A 65 0.60 6.09 -2.30
C PRO A 65 0.47 5.56 -0.88
N LEU A 66 -0.30 6.29 -0.08
CA LEU A 66 -0.53 5.95 1.32
C LEU A 66 -1.98 5.52 1.51
N THR A 67 -2.21 4.64 2.48
CA THR A 67 -3.55 4.41 3.02
C THR A 67 -3.79 5.25 4.28
N SER A 68 -5.04 5.30 4.73
CA SER A 68 -5.41 5.92 6.01
C SER A 68 -4.68 5.32 7.23
N ILE A 69 -4.37 4.02 7.19
CA ILE A 69 -3.62 3.34 8.26
C ILE A 69 -2.14 3.71 8.19
N ASP A 70 -1.55 3.81 6.99
CA ASP A 70 -0.15 4.23 6.85
C ASP A 70 0.05 5.64 7.45
N VAL A 71 -0.87 6.57 7.17
CA VAL A 71 -0.81 7.92 7.76
C VAL A 71 -0.98 7.91 9.27
N PHE A 72 -1.89 7.09 9.80
CA PHE A 72 -2.06 6.94 11.24
C PHE A 72 -0.77 6.44 11.92
N ASP A 73 -0.17 5.38 11.39
CA ASP A 73 1.04 4.77 11.95
C ASP A 73 2.23 5.72 11.85
N LEU A 74 2.47 6.29 10.66
CA LEU A 74 3.56 7.23 10.42
C LEU A 74 3.44 8.47 11.31
N LYS A 75 2.25 9.08 11.41
CA LYS A 75 2.04 10.23 12.28
C LYS A 75 2.34 9.89 13.73
N SER A 76 1.85 8.75 14.23
CA SER A 76 2.05 8.35 15.63
C SER A 76 3.53 8.18 16.01
N LYS A 77 4.40 7.89 15.02
CA LYS A 77 5.82 7.61 15.22
C LYS A 77 6.73 8.78 14.88
N LEU A 78 6.44 9.49 13.80
CA LEU A 78 7.28 10.59 13.31
C LEU A 78 6.97 11.91 13.99
N SER A 79 5.68 12.18 14.24
CA SER A 79 5.23 13.52 14.68
C SER A 79 3.87 13.44 15.40
N PRO A 80 3.80 12.75 16.55
CA PRO A 80 2.55 12.58 17.30
C PRO A 80 1.91 13.92 17.69
N GLU A 81 2.71 14.96 17.86
CA GLU A 81 2.33 16.32 18.26
C GLU A 81 1.66 17.15 17.16
N LEU A 82 1.87 16.83 15.88
CA LEU A 82 1.30 17.61 14.78
C LEU A 82 -0.21 17.41 14.68
N SER A 83 -0.95 18.40 14.16
CA SER A 83 -2.31 18.15 13.67
C SER A 83 -2.28 17.23 12.44
N MET A 84 -3.43 16.71 12.04
CA MET A 84 -3.52 15.91 10.80
C MET A 84 -3.14 16.74 9.56
N GLY A 85 -3.65 17.96 9.42
CA GLY A 85 -3.28 18.84 8.31
C GLY A 85 -1.80 19.18 8.27
N GLN A 86 -1.19 19.46 9.43
CA GLN A 86 0.27 19.67 9.52
C GLN A 86 1.07 18.43 9.12
N PHE A 87 0.61 17.23 9.50
CA PHE A 87 1.24 15.99 9.06
C PHE A 87 1.16 15.82 7.54
N PHE A 88 -0.04 16.00 6.95
CA PHE A 88 -0.23 15.94 5.50
C PHE A 88 0.73 16.88 4.77
N ASN A 89 0.76 18.15 5.14
CA ASN A 89 1.59 19.15 4.46
C ASN A 89 3.10 18.87 4.58
N ARG A 90 3.53 18.14 5.62
CA ARG A 90 4.96 17.88 5.88
C ARG A 90 5.44 16.55 5.31
N TYR A 91 4.61 15.52 5.35
CA TYR A 91 5.01 14.14 5.05
C TYR A 91 4.38 13.57 3.80
N THR A 92 3.43 14.28 3.17
CA THR A 92 2.75 13.83 1.96
C THR A 92 2.94 14.79 0.80
N TYR A 93 2.75 14.29 -0.40
CA TYR A 93 2.61 15.05 -1.63
C TYR A 93 1.22 14.74 -2.19
N VAL A 94 0.46 15.79 -2.51
CA VAL A 94 -0.93 15.69 -2.93
C VAL A 94 -1.09 16.28 -4.31
N ALA A 95 -1.45 15.42 -5.27
CA ALA A 95 -1.72 15.81 -6.64
C ALA A 95 -3.23 15.67 -6.94
N VAL A 96 -3.81 16.67 -7.60
CA VAL A 96 -5.23 16.68 -7.99
C VAL A 96 -5.35 16.86 -9.50
N ILE A 97 -5.77 15.81 -10.20
CA ILE A 97 -5.92 15.82 -11.66
C ILE A 97 -7.38 15.52 -12.00
N GLY A 98 -8.13 16.53 -12.45
CA GLY A 98 -9.57 16.39 -12.63
C GLY A 98 -10.26 16.04 -11.32
N ARG A 99 -10.91 14.88 -11.27
CA ARG A 99 -11.58 14.36 -10.06
C ARG A 99 -10.67 13.48 -9.21
N ASN A 100 -9.50 13.09 -9.72
CA ASN A 100 -8.61 12.16 -9.02
C ASN A 100 -7.77 12.93 -8.00
N ILE A 101 -7.71 12.42 -6.79
CA ILE A 101 -6.83 12.91 -5.72
C ILE A 101 -5.84 11.79 -5.41
N ASP A 102 -4.56 12.09 -5.57
CA ASP A 102 -3.46 11.18 -5.30
C ASP A 102 -2.66 11.69 -4.11
N ILE A 103 -2.61 10.91 -3.03
CA ILE A 103 -1.89 11.23 -1.80
C ILE A 103 -0.73 10.25 -1.65
N MET A 104 0.48 10.76 -1.85
CA MET A 104 1.71 10.00 -1.83
C MET A 104 2.58 10.40 -0.64
N LEU A 105 3.48 9.52 -0.23
CA LEU A 105 4.57 9.91 0.66
C LEU A 105 5.46 10.93 -0.05
N ALA A 106 5.82 12.01 0.66
CA ALA A 106 6.62 13.07 0.09
C ALA A 106 8.02 12.58 -0.35
N ARG A 107 8.63 13.34 -1.26
CA ARG A 107 9.99 13.13 -1.73
C ARG A 107 10.88 14.31 -1.38
N ASP A 108 12.17 14.02 -1.22
CA ASP A 108 13.19 15.04 -1.03
C ASP A 108 13.66 15.64 -2.37
N PHE A 109 14.61 16.58 -2.30
CA PHE A 109 15.14 17.29 -3.48
C PHE A 109 15.87 16.39 -4.49
N ALA A 110 16.21 15.16 -4.13
CA ALA A 110 16.78 14.17 -5.04
C ALA A 110 15.72 13.22 -5.61
N ASP A 111 14.43 13.57 -5.47
CA ASP A 111 13.28 12.79 -5.93
C ASP A 111 13.23 11.37 -5.32
N LYS A 112 13.69 11.24 -4.08
CA LYS A 112 13.61 10.00 -3.28
C LYS A 112 12.68 10.19 -2.08
N CYS A 113 12.09 9.09 -1.62
CA CYS A 113 11.30 9.02 -0.39
C CYS A 113 11.97 9.79 0.77
N ILE A 114 11.24 10.67 1.44
CA ILE A 114 11.75 11.42 2.61
C ILE A 114 12.16 10.54 3.79
N LEU A 115 11.75 9.27 3.81
CA LEU A 115 12.09 8.31 4.87
C LEU A 115 13.31 7.44 4.53
N LEU A 116 13.91 7.57 3.34
CA LEU A 116 15.07 6.78 2.92
C LEU A 116 16.37 7.30 3.57
N ASP A 117 17.06 6.45 4.32
CA ASP A 117 18.49 6.61 4.60
C ASP A 117 19.26 6.17 3.35
N LYS A 118 19.78 7.16 2.60
CA LYS A 118 20.45 6.93 1.31
C LYS A 118 21.80 6.22 1.45
N GLU A 119 22.48 6.42 2.57
CA GLU A 119 23.77 5.77 2.82
C GLU A 119 23.57 4.29 3.11
N LYS A 120 22.57 3.96 3.94
CA LYS A 120 22.23 2.57 4.29
C LYS A 120 21.28 1.89 3.30
N LYS A 121 20.74 2.65 2.34
CA LYS A 121 19.69 2.21 1.41
C LYS A 121 18.50 1.55 2.13
N ARG A 122 18.12 2.12 3.28
CA ARG A 122 17.09 1.55 4.17
C ARG A 122 16.12 2.62 4.64
N CYS A 123 14.84 2.29 4.72
CA CYS A 123 13.85 3.17 5.34
C CYS A 123 14.18 3.38 6.82
N THR A 124 14.23 4.63 7.26
CA THR A 124 14.39 5.01 8.67
C THR A 124 13.22 4.55 9.56
N GLN A 125 12.08 4.24 8.95
CA GLN A 125 10.85 3.73 9.57
C GLN A 125 10.47 2.34 9.05
N TYR A 126 11.45 1.46 8.87
CA TYR A 126 11.27 0.16 8.20
C TYR A 126 10.13 -0.70 8.77
N GLU A 127 9.98 -0.79 10.10
CA GLU A 127 8.96 -1.62 10.74
C GLU A 127 7.51 -1.14 10.52
N ILE A 128 7.34 0.15 10.25
CA ILE A 128 6.04 0.79 9.99
C ILE A 128 5.92 1.27 8.54
N ARG A 129 6.71 0.67 7.64
CA ARG A 129 6.75 1.06 6.23
C ARG A 129 5.36 0.92 5.60
N PRO A 130 4.95 1.85 4.72
CA PRO A 130 3.62 1.85 4.12
C PRO A 130 3.23 0.52 3.45
N LEU A 131 1.93 0.28 3.31
CA LEU A 131 1.40 -0.94 2.68
C LEU A 131 1.97 -1.19 1.29
N VAL A 132 2.13 -0.14 0.47
CA VAL A 132 2.75 -0.29 -0.85
C VAL A 132 4.21 -0.70 -0.77
N CYS A 133 4.97 -0.27 0.25
CA CYS A 133 6.35 -0.71 0.45
C CYS A 133 6.46 -2.17 0.90
N ARG A 134 5.41 -2.72 1.54
CA ARG A 134 5.34 -4.14 1.93
C ARG A 134 4.83 -5.04 0.80
N THR A 135 4.04 -4.49 -0.11
CA THR A 135 3.32 -5.27 -1.16
C THR A 135 3.90 -5.09 -2.57
N TYR A 136 4.61 -4.00 -2.84
CA TYR A 136 5.28 -3.79 -4.12
C TYR A 136 6.64 -4.49 -4.10
N ILE A 137 6.65 -5.70 -4.64
CA ILE A 137 7.85 -6.53 -4.77
C ILE A 137 8.20 -6.55 -6.25
N CYS A 138 9.49 -6.42 -6.59
CA CYS A 138 9.99 -6.48 -7.97
C CYS A 138 9.95 -7.90 -8.56
N THR A 139 8.80 -8.58 -8.52
CA THR A 139 8.59 -9.93 -9.05
C THR A 139 7.26 -10.02 -9.78
N LEU A 140 6.99 -11.14 -10.43
CA LEU A 140 5.70 -11.39 -11.07
C LEU A 140 4.64 -11.70 -10.02
N PHE A 141 3.45 -11.16 -10.22
CA PHE A 141 2.25 -11.57 -9.49
C PHE A 141 1.29 -12.27 -10.45
N SER A 142 0.57 -13.27 -9.95
CA SER A 142 -0.58 -13.80 -10.66
C SER A 142 -1.64 -12.69 -10.85
N PRO A 143 -2.51 -12.78 -11.87
CA PRO A 143 -3.57 -11.78 -12.07
C PRO A 143 -4.55 -11.63 -10.89
N ARG A 144 -4.71 -12.65 -10.04
CA ARG A 144 -5.55 -12.56 -8.83
C ARG A 144 -4.82 -11.93 -7.66
N ALA A 145 -3.52 -12.19 -7.53
CA ALA A 145 -2.68 -11.58 -6.50
C ALA A 145 -2.49 -10.08 -6.74
N ASP A 146 -2.31 -9.67 -8.01
CA ASP A 146 -2.24 -8.24 -8.36
C ASP A 146 -3.55 -7.50 -8.06
N ARG A 147 -4.70 -8.09 -8.41
CA ARG A 147 -6.02 -7.52 -8.07
C ARG A 147 -6.26 -7.42 -6.57
N LEU A 148 -5.83 -8.39 -5.77
CA LEU A 148 -5.89 -8.31 -4.30
C LEU A 148 -5.17 -7.05 -3.81
N ARG A 149 -3.93 -6.84 -4.28
CA ARG A 149 -3.15 -5.67 -3.91
C ARG A 149 -3.87 -4.38 -4.34
N LEU A 150 -4.38 -4.32 -5.57
CA LEU A 150 -5.07 -3.14 -6.08
C LEU A 150 -6.32 -2.80 -5.28
N GLU A 151 -7.19 -3.77 -4.98
CA GLU A 151 -8.41 -3.51 -4.19
C GLU A 151 -8.08 -3.04 -2.76
N VAL A 152 -7.05 -3.61 -2.12
CA VAL A 152 -6.60 -3.17 -0.79
C VAL A 152 -5.98 -1.77 -0.83
N VAL A 153 -5.12 -1.48 -1.81
CA VAL A 153 -4.50 -0.14 -1.93
C VAL A 153 -5.56 0.91 -2.22
N ASN A 154 -6.41 0.70 -3.23
CA ASN A 154 -7.37 1.70 -3.69
C ASN A 154 -8.41 2.04 -2.61
N THR A 155 -8.97 1.04 -1.93
CA THR A 155 -9.93 1.30 -0.84
C THR A 155 -9.25 2.01 0.35
N GLY A 156 -7.96 1.71 0.60
CA GLY A 156 -7.18 2.42 1.61
C GLY A 156 -6.86 3.87 1.24
N GLU A 157 -6.57 4.13 -0.04
CA GLU A 157 -6.40 5.48 -0.62
C GLU A 157 -7.72 6.26 -0.54
N ASP A 158 -8.86 5.66 -0.88
CA ASP A 158 -10.18 6.32 -0.83
C ASP A 158 -10.50 6.83 0.58
N GLN A 159 -10.30 6.00 1.60
CA GLN A 159 -10.49 6.44 2.97
C GLN A 159 -9.47 7.51 3.41
N LEU A 160 -8.24 7.49 2.86
CA LEU A 160 -7.27 8.54 3.14
C LEU A 160 -7.69 9.88 2.54
N VAL A 161 -8.18 9.87 1.30
CA VAL A 161 -8.68 11.07 0.62
C VAL A 161 -9.79 11.73 1.44
N ARG A 162 -10.68 10.95 2.06
CA ARG A 162 -11.74 11.49 2.92
C ARG A 162 -11.21 12.19 4.16
N GLN A 163 -10.16 11.64 4.79
CA GLN A 163 -9.50 12.28 5.93
C GLN A 163 -8.78 13.57 5.51
N TRP A 164 -8.13 13.55 4.34
CA TRP A 164 -7.48 14.73 3.78
C TRP A 164 -8.49 15.82 3.43
N LEU A 165 -9.62 15.47 2.81
CA LEU A 165 -10.70 16.40 2.45
C LEU A 165 -11.27 17.14 3.67
N GLN A 166 -11.41 16.47 4.82
CA GLN A 166 -11.82 17.13 6.07
C GLN A 166 -10.83 18.22 6.49
N CYS A 167 -9.53 17.93 6.39
CA CYS A 167 -8.49 18.91 6.70
C CYS A 167 -8.43 20.04 5.66
N TYR A 168 -8.63 19.72 4.37
CA TYR A 168 -8.67 20.67 3.27
C TYR A 168 -9.83 21.66 3.39
N GLN A 169 -11.03 21.17 3.74
CA GLN A 169 -12.21 22.02 3.97
C GLN A 169 -12.03 22.99 5.14
N ASN A 170 -11.20 22.64 6.12
CA ASN A 170 -10.84 23.50 7.26
C ASN A 170 -9.67 24.44 6.95
N GLY A 171 -9.11 24.41 5.73
CA GLY A 171 -7.94 25.21 5.35
C GLY A 171 -6.61 24.73 5.96
N GLU A 172 -6.55 23.49 6.43
CA GLU A 172 -5.36 22.94 7.09
C GLU A 172 -4.43 22.16 6.14
N CYS A 173 -4.95 21.72 4.98
CA CYS A 173 -4.20 20.97 3.98
C CYS A 173 -3.99 21.77 2.69
N VAL A 174 -2.90 21.46 1.97
CA VAL A 174 -2.59 22.04 0.66
C VAL A 174 -2.61 21.02 -0.46
N ILE A 175 -2.85 21.50 -1.68
CA ILE A 175 -2.60 20.77 -2.92
C ILE A 175 -1.21 21.19 -3.41
N HIS A 176 -0.38 20.20 -3.75
CA HIS A 176 1.00 20.44 -4.18
C HIS A 176 1.11 20.54 -5.71
N GLU A 177 0.27 19.79 -6.42
CA GLU A 177 0.16 19.76 -7.87
C GLU A 177 -1.31 19.70 -8.28
N GLU A 178 -1.72 20.52 -9.24
CA GLU A 178 -3.08 20.53 -9.75
C GLU A 178 -3.13 20.67 -11.26
N ASP A 179 -4.06 19.93 -11.88
CA ASP A 179 -4.45 20.08 -13.28
C ASP A 179 -5.98 19.98 -13.39
N ASN A 180 -6.64 21.11 -13.72
CA ASN A 180 -8.09 21.25 -13.84
C ASN A 180 -8.86 20.57 -12.67
N PRO A 181 -8.60 20.95 -11.41
CA PRO A 181 -9.16 20.27 -10.24
C PRO A 181 -10.68 20.41 -10.19
N ARG A 182 -11.37 19.28 -9.97
CA ARG A 182 -12.83 19.12 -9.92
C ARG A 182 -13.25 18.23 -8.76
N ILE A 183 -12.76 18.56 -7.57
CA ILE A 183 -13.01 17.80 -6.34
C ILE A 183 -14.51 17.72 -6.08
N ASN A 184 -15.02 16.50 -5.89
CA ASN A 184 -16.39 16.24 -5.45
C ASN A 184 -16.36 15.22 -4.31
N LEU A 185 -16.86 15.63 -3.13
CA LEU A 185 -16.85 14.80 -1.92
C LEU A 185 -17.60 13.48 -2.08
N ASP A 186 -18.61 13.45 -2.95
CA ASP A 186 -19.44 12.27 -3.19
C ASP A 186 -18.70 11.15 -3.94
N ASP A 187 -17.51 11.44 -4.49
CA ASP A 187 -16.67 10.42 -5.15
C ASP A 187 -16.07 9.42 -4.15
N TRP A 188 -15.91 9.80 -2.88
CA TRP A 188 -15.31 8.94 -1.85
C TRP A 188 -16.33 8.61 -0.76
N GLN A 189 -17.08 7.54 -1.00
CA GLN A 189 -18.12 7.06 -0.10
C GLN A 189 -17.57 6.37 1.16
N SER A 190 -18.47 6.04 2.09
CA SER A 190 -18.14 5.22 3.26
C SER A 190 -17.75 3.80 2.88
N ASP A 191 -16.64 3.31 3.44
CA ASP A 191 -16.11 1.97 3.19
C ASP A 191 -15.77 1.23 4.50
N SER A 192 -15.21 0.04 4.37
CA SER A 192 -14.79 -0.83 5.47
C SER A 192 -13.61 -0.29 6.30
N TRP A 193 -12.96 0.79 5.86
CA TRP A 193 -11.78 1.38 6.52
C TRP A 193 -12.15 2.39 7.60
N ILE A 194 -13.38 2.92 7.62
CA ILE A 194 -13.81 3.88 8.63
C ILE A 194 -13.57 3.35 10.05
N GLY A 195 -12.90 4.17 10.87
CA GLY A 195 -12.63 3.88 12.29
C GLY A 195 -11.62 2.76 12.52
N LYS A 196 -10.99 2.22 11.46
CA LYS A 196 -9.92 1.24 11.58
C LYS A 196 -8.60 1.96 11.84
N SER A 197 -7.82 1.39 12.75
CA SER A 197 -6.54 1.96 13.21
C SER A 197 -5.36 1.00 13.01
N SER A 198 -5.59 -0.11 12.29
CA SER A 198 -4.60 -1.17 12.09
C SER A 198 -5.13 -2.17 11.06
N TYR A 199 -4.22 -2.69 10.23
CA TYR A 199 -4.51 -3.73 9.24
C TYR A 199 -5.02 -5.03 9.86
N ALA A 200 -4.76 -5.28 11.15
CA ALA A 200 -5.29 -6.45 11.87
C ALA A 200 -6.80 -6.36 12.14
N LYS A 201 -7.41 -5.17 12.02
CA LYS A 201 -8.86 -4.95 12.20
C LYS A 201 -9.63 -4.96 10.88
N MET A 202 -8.95 -5.24 9.77
CA MET A 202 -9.45 -5.13 8.42
C MET A 202 -9.58 -6.51 7.79
N LEU A 203 -10.81 -7.01 7.67
CA LEU A 203 -11.04 -8.31 7.04
C LEU A 203 -10.95 -8.18 5.53
N LEU A 204 -10.23 -9.11 4.90
CA LEU A 204 -10.09 -9.12 3.44
C LEU A 204 -11.44 -9.32 2.74
N GLN A 205 -12.35 -10.11 3.32
CA GLN A 205 -13.70 -10.30 2.76
C GLN A 205 -14.55 -9.03 2.71
N ASP A 206 -14.26 -8.04 3.57
CA ASP A 206 -15.01 -6.78 3.63
C ASP A 206 -14.48 -5.77 2.59
N ILE A 207 -13.24 -5.96 2.16
CA ILE A 207 -12.56 -5.11 1.17
C ILE A 207 -12.79 -5.64 -0.24
N LEU A 208 -12.72 -6.96 -0.39
CA LEU A 208 -12.62 -7.60 -1.70
C LEU A 208 -13.99 -7.77 -2.36
N THR A 209 -14.02 -7.63 -3.68
CA THR A 209 -15.21 -7.97 -4.45
C THR A 209 -15.59 -9.44 -4.25
N PRO A 210 -16.89 -9.80 -4.24
CA PRO A 210 -17.31 -11.20 -4.04
C PRO A 210 -16.67 -12.18 -5.03
N LYS A 211 -16.44 -11.71 -6.27
CA LYS A 211 -15.76 -12.47 -7.30
C LYS A 211 -14.30 -12.75 -6.93
N LEU A 212 -13.54 -11.72 -6.58
CA LEU A 212 -12.13 -11.87 -6.23
C LEU A 212 -11.95 -12.68 -4.94
N TRP A 213 -12.83 -12.47 -3.94
CA TRP A 213 -12.87 -13.29 -2.73
C TRP A 213 -13.07 -14.78 -3.06
N SER A 214 -14.03 -15.11 -3.93
CA SER A 214 -14.25 -16.49 -4.36
C SER A 214 -13.04 -17.06 -5.12
N GLU A 215 -12.36 -16.25 -5.93
CA GLU A 215 -11.18 -16.67 -6.68
C GLU A 215 -9.98 -16.95 -5.77
N LEU A 216 -9.77 -16.15 -4.72
CA LEU A 216 -8.65 -16.30 -3.79
C LEU A 216 -8.88 -17.39 -2.73
N THR A 217 -10.14 -17.73 -2.44
CA THR A 217 -10.51 -18.79 -1.48
C THR A 217 -10.62 -20.17 -2.14
N LYS A 218 -10.75 -20.23 -3.47
CA LYS A 218 -10.55 -21.48 -4.20
C LYS A 218 -9.06 -21.82 -4.22
N LYS A 219 -8.75 -23.07 -3.82
CA LYS A 219 -7.43 -23.66 -4.06
C LYS A 219 -7.07 -23.39 -5.51
N GLY A 220 -5.83 -22.99 -5.79
CA GLY A 220 -5.36 -22.71 -7.16
C GLY A 220 -5.42 -23.97 -8.02
N GLU A 221 -6.62 -24.33 -8.48
CA GLU A 221 -6.84 -25.37 -9.47
C GLU A 221 -6.48 -24.73 -10.82
N ASN A 222 -5.33 -25.12 -11.35
CA ASN A 222 -4.75 -24.72 -12.64
C ASN A 222 -3.93 -23.42 -12.64
N LEU A 223 -2.82 -23.41 -11.92
CA LEU A 223 -1.66 -22.61 -12.29
C LEU A 223 -0.63 -23.57 -12.89
N VAL A 224 -0.85 -23.92 -14.16
CA VAL A 224 0.14 -24.60 -15.01
C VAL A 224 0.75 -23.53 -15.90
#